data_AF-A0A1I3Z083-F1
#
_entry.id   AF-A0A1I3Z083-F1
#
_cell.length_a   1.000
_cell.length_b   1.000
_cell.length_c   1.000
_cell.angle_alpha   90.00
_cell.angle_beta   90.00
_cell.angle_gamma   90.00
#
_symmetry.space_group_name_H-M   'P 1'
#
loop_
_entity.id
_entity.type
_entity.pdbx_description
1 polymer ?
#
loop_
_entity_poly.entity_id
_entity_poly.type
_entity_poly.pdbx_seq_one_letter_code
_entity_poly.pdbx_strand_id
1 'polypeptide(L)'
;MESKNPVFSRQSNGQQQAWGAPTPTPDQLQGMYDRPAYAPPAQRTMTIDDVVVRGFITLGTLVVSAAVAWALNLGMAALLVGVIAGLVLGLIVSFKQSTNPVLILGYAVSYGVAIGVISHMYNDLYNGIVFQAVVGTALAFAAMLAVYSLRIIRVTPKFTKFVVAAGLGLMGLMLVNWIATFFIEDGIGIRSGGPLAYVFSIAAILIGCFFLLLDFDAVEQGVRAGAPEKYSWLMAFGLTVTLVWIYLEILRLLSYFSSSD
;
A
#
# COMPACT_ATOMS: atom_id res chain seq x y z
N MET A 1 5.51 -43.39 56.21
CA MET A 1 4.76 -43.82 55.01
C MET A 1 5.35 -43.05 53.82
N GLU A 2 6.24 -43.68 53.06
CA GLU A 2 6.89 -43.01 51.91
C GLU A 2 5.91 -42.90 50.73
N SER A 3 5.69 -41.68 50.25
CA SER A 3 4.85 -41.43 49.08
C SER A 3 5.60 -41.80 47.80
N LYS A 4 5.07 -42.76 47.03
CA LYS A 4 5.61 -43.22 45.73
C LYS A 4 5.36 -42.23 44.57
N ASN A 5 5.25 -40.93 44.85
CA ASN A 5 5.01 -39.93 43.82
C ASN A 5 6.36 -39.43 43.24
N PRO A 6 6.67 -39.68 41.96
CA PRO A 6 7.97 -39.35 41.37
C PRO A 6 8.27 -37.84 41.30
N VAL A 7 7.27 -36.99 41.52
CA VAL A 7 7.44 -35.54 41.62
C VAL A 7 8.07 -35.15 42.97
N PHE A 8 7.66 -35.79 44.07
CA PHE A 8 8.21 -35.47 45.40
C PHE A 8 9.58 -36.11 45.64
N SER A 9 9.88 -37.25 45.01
CA SER A 9 11.23 -37.85 45.04
C SER A 9 12.24 -37.11 44.14
N ARG A 10 11.78 -36.38 43.11
CA ARG A 10 12.66 -35.48 42.33
C ARG A 10 12.95 -34.18 43.06
N GLN A 11 12.04 -33.73 43.91
CA GLN A 11 12.22 -32.46 44.63
C GLN A 11 13.20 -32.58 45.80
N SER A 12 13.34 -33.75 46.45
CA SER A 12 14.32 -33.94 47.53
C SER A 12 15.78 -33.93 47.05
N ASN A 13 16.06 -34.23 45.78
CA ASN A 13 17.41 -34.16 45.21
C ASN A 13 17.76 -32.80 44.58
N GLY A 14 16.79 -31.88 44.45
CA GLY A 14 16.99 -30.57 43.83
C GLY A 14 16.98 -29.39 44.80
N GLN A 15 16.69 -29.60 46.09
CA GLN A 15 16.44 -28.51 47.05
C GLN A 15 17.52 -28.28 48.12
N GLN A 16 18.72 -28.88 47.99
CA GLN A 16 19.88 -28.51 48.83
C GLN A 16 20.87 -27.54 48.15
N GLN A 17 20.55 -27.00 46.98
CA GLN A 17 21.37 -25.97 46.32
C GLN A 17 20.55 -24.70 46.07
N ALA A 18 20.12 -24.03 47.15
CA ALA A 18 19.47 -22.72 47.04
C ALA A 18 19.98 -21.66 48.04
N TRP A 19 20.97 -21.99 48.90
CA TRP A 19 21.54 -21.03 49.87
C TRP A 19 23.06 -21.13 50.01
N GLY A 20 23.77 -21.48 48.92
CA GLY A 20 25.21 -21.67 48.93
C GLY A 20 25.88 -21.51 47.58
N ALA A 21 25.30 -20.70 46.69
CA ALA A 21 26.05 -20.27 45.52
C ALA A 21 27.25 -19.44 46.02
N PRO A 22 28.51 -19.79 45.66
CA PRO A 22 29.66 -18.96 46.01
C PRO A 22 29.36 -17.52 45.55
N THR A 23 29.52 -16.55 46.45
CA THR A 23 29.49 -15.14 46.05
C THR A 23 30.45 -14.98 44.88
N PRO A 24 29.98 -14.45 43.73
CA PRO A 24 30.81 -14.28 42.56
C PRO A 24 32.10 -13.57 42.93
N THR A 25 33.24 -14.12 42.50
CA THR A 25 34.53 -13.47 42.77
C THR A 25 34.56 -12.09 42.09
N PRO A 26 35.35 -11.13 42.60
CA PRO A 26 35.47 -9.80 41.98
C PRO A 26 35.76 -9.87 40.48
N ASP A 27 36.61 -10.80 40.05
CA ASP A 27 36.93 -11.05 38.64
C ASP A 27 35.73 -11.55 37.82
N GLN A 28 34.85 -12.36 38.41
CA GLN A 28 33.63 -12.84 37.75
C GLN A 28 32.61 -11.71 37.57
N LEU A 29 32.50 -10.79 38.53
CA LEU A 29 31.64 -9.60 38.42
C LEU A 29 32.19 -8.64 37.37
N GLN A 30 33.50 -8.45 37.34
CA GLN A 30 34.17 -7.62 36.34
C GLN A 30 33.97 -8.20 34.94
N GLY A 31 34.15 -9.52 34.77
CA GLY A 31 33.84 -10.23 33.54
C GLY A 31 32.35 -10.30 33.17
N MET A 32 31.42 -9.92 34.05
CA MET A 32 30.01 -9.70 33.72
C MET A 32 29.74 -8.25 33.26
N TYR A 33 30.41 -7.27 33.88
CA TYR A 33 30.35 -5.86 33.49
C TYR A 33 31.08 -5.58 32.17
N ASP A 34 32.16 -6.30 31.90
CA ASP A 34 32.95 -6.20 30.66
C ASP A 34 32.30 -6.94 29.49
N ARG A 35 31.17 -7.64 29.71
CA ARG A 35 30.44 -8.27 28.59
C ARG A 35 29.86 -7.16 27.72
N PRO A 36 30.08 -7.21 26.40
CA PRO A 36 29.42 -6.30 25.48
C PRO A 36 27.91 -6.37 25.73
N ALA A 37 27.29 -5.20 25.95
CA ALA A 37 25.84 -5.12 25.98
C ALA A 37 25.30 -5.76 24.69
N TYR A 38 24.30 -6.64 24.81
CA TYR A 38 23.71 -7.30 23.65
C TYR A 38 23.19 -6.24 22.67
N ALA A 39 23.89 -6.08 21.55
CA ALA A 39 23.43 -5.26 20.44
C ALA A 39 22.53 -6.15 19.57
N PRO A 40 21.24 -5.79 19.38
CA PRO A 40 20.40 -6.46 18.39
C PRO A 40 21.14 -6.49 17.04
N PRO A 41 21.01 -7.57 16.23
CA PRO A 41 21.62 -7.61 14.91
C PRO A 41 21.24 -6.35 14.14
N ALA A 42 22.25 -5.69 13.55
CA ALA A 42 22.06 -4.43 12.83
C ALA A 42 20.96 -4.61 11.78
N GLN A 43 19.81 -3.98 12.02
CA GLN A 43 18.68 -4.11 11.13
C GLN A 43 18.99 -3.29 9.88
N ARG A 44 19.04 -3.97 8.72
CA ARG A 44 19.35 -3.32 7.44
C ARG A 44 18.43 -2.11 7.24
N THR A 45 19.03 -0.97 6.91
CA THR A 45 18.30 0.25 6.60
C THR A 45 17.67 0.17 5.22
N MET A 46 16.55 0.86 5.05
CA MET A 46 15.82 0.95 3.80
C MET A 46 16.63 1.71 2.77
N THR A 47 16.69 1.17 1.55
CA THR A 47 17.27 1.84 0.38
C THR A 47 16.19 2.17 -0.66
N ILE A 48 16.51 3.07 -1.59
CA ILE A 48 15.63 3.38 -2.73
C ILE A 48 15.45 2.12 -3.60
N ASP A 49 16.52 1.36 -3.81
CA ASP A 49 16.48 0.13 -4.59
C ASP A 49 15.50 -0.89 -4.01
N ASP A 50 15.43 -1.01 -2.67
CA ASP A 50 14.46 -1.89 -2.02
C ASP A 50 13.01 -1.47 -2.32
N VAL A 51 12.73 -0.16 -2.35
CA VAL A 51 11.39 0.36 -2.69
C VAL A 51 11.08 0.10 -4.16
N VAL A 52 12.03 0.34 -5.05
CA VAL A 52 11.86 0.12 -6.49
C VAL A 52 11.57 -1.36 -6.77
N VAL A 53 12.38 -2.27 -6.24
CA VAL A 53 12.19 -3.72 -6.42
C VAL A 53 10.84 -4.17 -5.86
N ARG A 54 10.49 -3.77 -4.64
CA ARG A 54 9.21 -4.15 -4.03
C ARG A 54 8.02 -3.53 -4.75
N GLY A 55 8.17 -2.31 -5.26
CA GLY A 55 7.20 -1.63 -6.11
C GLY A 55 6.93 -2.40 -7.40
N PHE A 56 7.98 -2.86 -8.09
CA PHE A 56 7.82 -3.71 -9.28
C PHE A 56 7.21 -5.07 -8.94
N ILE A 57 7.53 -5.66 -7.79
CA ILE A 57 6.90 -6.92 -7.35
C ILE A 57 5.41 -6.70 -7.08
N THR A 58 5.02 -5.65 -6.34
CA THR A 58 3.61 -5.37 -6.06
C THR A 58 2.82 -5.01 -7.30
N LEU A 59 3.35 -4.12 -8.13
CA LEU A 59 2.70 -3.72 -9.38
C LEU A 59 2.65 -4.87 -10.38
N GLY A 60 3.74 -5.64 -10.51
CA GLY A 60 3.78 -6.83 -11.36
C GLY A 60 2.76 -7.88 -10.92
N THR A 61 2.63 -8.11 -9.61
CA THR A 61 1.60 -9.01 -9.05
C THR A 61 0.19 -8.52 -9.39
N LEU A 62 -0.06 -7.22 -9.27
CA LEU A 62 -1.33 -6.60 -9.63
C LEU A 62 -1.64 -6.78 -11.12
N VAL A 63 -0.67 -6.48 -12.00
CA VAL A 63 -0.82 -6.58 -13.46
C VAL A 63 -1.05 -8.04 -13.89
N VAL A 64 -0.29 -8.99 -13.33
CA VAL A 64 -0.49 -10.42 -13.62
C VAL A 64 -1.88 -10.87 -13.17
N SER A 65 -2.31 -10.47 -11.97
CA SER A 65 -3.66 -10.79 -11.48
C SER A 65 -4.75 -10.19 -12.37
N ALA A 66 -4.58 -8.94 -12.81
CA ALA A 66 -5.49 -8.27 -13.73
C ALA A 66 -5.55 -8.95 -15.10
N ALA A 67 -4.40 -9.36 -15.65
CA ALA A 67 -4.31 -10.09 -16.91
C ALA A 67 -4.97 -11.47 -16.83
N VAL A 68 -4.80 -12.19 -15.71
CA VAL A 68 -5.50 -13.46 -15.46
C VAL A 68 -7.00 -13.24 -15.37
N ALA A 69 -7.45 -12.23 -14.62
CA ALA A 69 -8.86 -11.92 -14.48
C ALA A 69 -9.52 -11.53 -15.81
N TRP A 70 -8.80 -10.78 -16.65
CA TRP A 70 -9.19 -10.46 -18.01
C TRP A 70 -9.29 -11.73 -18.86
N ALA A 71 -8.22 -12.53 -18.94
CA ALA A 71 -8.13 -13.68 -19.82
C ALA A 71 -9.19 -14.75 -19.51
N LEU A 72 -9.54 -14.90 -18.23
CA LEU A 72 -10.58 -15.81 -17.77
C LEU A 72 -11.99 -15.21 -17.83
N ASN A 73 -12.12 -13.93 -18.22
CA ASN A 73 -13.37 -13.16 -18.21
C ASN A 73 -14.14 -13.37 -16.89
N LEU A 74 -13.47 -13.08 -15.78
CA LEU A 74 -14.06 -13.24 -14.46
C LEU A 74 -15.22 -12.24 -14.32
N GLY A 75 -16.44 -12.75 -14.18
CA GLY A 75 -17.64 -11.90 -14.14
C GLY A 75 -17.76 -11.02 -12.89
N MET A 76 -18.90 -10.33 -12.75
CA MET A 76 -19.18 -9.36 -11.68
C MET A 76 -18.95 -9.89 -10.25
N ALA A 77 -19.14 -11.18 -10.01
CA ALA A 77 -18.87 -11.80 -8.69
C ALA A 77 -17.39 -11.67 -8.29
N ALA A 78 -16.47 -11.86 -9.23
CA ALA A 78 -15.04 -11.72 -8.97
C ALA A 78 -14.63 -10.26 -8.76
N LEU A 79 -15.29 -9.33 -9.46
CA LEU A 79 -15.13 -7.88 -9.21
C LEU A 79 -15.50 -7.54 -7.77
N LEU A 80 -16.68 -7.97 -7.30
CA LEU A 80 -17.13 -7.68 -5.93
C LEU A 80 -16.18 -8.27 -4.89
N VAL A 81 -15.77 -9.54 -5.05
CA VAL A 81 -14.82 -10.18 -4.14
C VAL A 81 -13.48 -9.45 -4.17
N GLY A 82 -12.97 -9.10 -5.35
CA GLY A 82 -11.69 -8.39 -5.52
C GLY A 82 -11.71 -7.00 -4.89
N VAL A 83 -12.77 -6.22 -5.11
CA VAL A 83 -12.96 -4.89 -4.53
C VAL A 83 -13.07 -4.97 -3.02
N ILE A 84 -13.89 -5.87 -2.47
CA ILE A 84 -14.10 -5.99 -1.03
C ILE A 84 -12.83 -6.49 -0.34
N ALA A 85 -12.24 -7.59 -0.82
CA ALA A 85 -11.02 -8.14 -0.25
C ALA A 85 -9.84 -7.15 -0.36
N GLY A 86 -9.70 -6.51 -1.52
CA GLY A 86 -8.71 -5.46 -1.74
C GLY A 86 -8.93 -4.25 -0.82
N LEU A 87 -10.15 -3.75 -0.67
CA LEU A 87 -10.45 -2.64 0.23
C LEU A 87 -10.13 -2.99 1.69
N VAL A 88 -10.54 -4.17 2.15
CA VAL A 88 -10.25 -4.64 3.52
C VAL A 88 -8.75 -4.78 3.75
N LEU A 89 -8.02 -5.43 2.84
CA LEU A 89 -6.57 -5.58 2.96
C LEU A 89 -5.85 -4.23 2.91
N GLY A 90 -6.28 -3.33 2.00
CA GLY A 90 -5.75 -1.99 1.87
C GLY A 90 -5.97 -1.13 3.12
N LEU A 91 -7.15 -1.26 3.76
CA LEU A 91 -7.44 -0.60 5.04
C LEU A 91 -6.60 -1.19 6.18
N ILE A 92 -6.42 -2.51 6.24
CA ILE A 92 -5.56 -3.16 7.24
C ILE A 92 -4.12 -2.65 7.11
N VAL A 93 -3.57 -2.62 5.88
CA VAL A 93 -2.21 -2.14 5.63
C VAL A 93 -2.10 -0.66 6.00
N SER A 94 -3.05 0.18 5.58
CA SER A 94 -3.06 1.62 5.84
C SER A 94 -3.19 1.96 7.33
N PHE A 95 -4.13 1.36 8.06
CA PHE A 95 -4.34 1.68 9.48
C PHE A 95 -3.31 1.06 10.40
N LYS A 96 -2.84 -0.16 10.11
CA LYS A 96 -1.79 -0.80 10.92
C LYS A 96 -0.38 -0.39 10.50
N GLN A 97 -0.23 0.39 9.42
CA GLN A 97 1.07 0.68 8.80
C GLN A 97 1.88 -0.61 8.63
N SER A 98 1.20 -1.67 8.16
CA SER A 98 1.76 -3.02 8.15
C SER A 98 2.84 -3.14 7.07
N THR A 99 3.98 -3.70 7.45
CA THR A 99 5.10 -3.98 6.55
C THR A 99 5.12 -5.44 6.09
N ASN A 100 4.02 -6.17 6.30
CA ASN A 100 3.90 -7.58 5.95
C ASN A 100 3.71 -7.75 4.42
N PRO A 101 4.65 -8.40 3.71
CA PRO A 101 4.55 -8.62 2.27
C PRO A 101 3.30 -9.38 1.86
N VAL A 102 2.85 -10.34 2.67
CA VAL A 102 1.69 -11.19 2.36
C VAL A 102 0.41 -10.37 2.28
N LEU A 103 0.23 -9.39 3.16
CA LEU A 103 -0.95 -8.51 3.14
C LEU A 103 -0.95 -7.60 1.91
N ILE A 104 0.23 -7.07 1.57
CA ILE A 104 0.42 -6.14 0.46
C ILE A 104 0.28 -6.85 -0.89
N LEU A 105 0.83 -8.06 -1.03
CA LEU A 105 0.65 -8.88 -2.22
C LEU A 105 -0.77 -9.44 -2.32
N GLY A 106 -1.39 -9.81 -1.18
CA GLY A 106 -2.80 -10.18 -1.14
C GLY A 106 -3.71 -9.03 -1.63
N TYR A 107 -3.39 -7.79 -1.23
CA TYR A 107 -4.04 -6.60 -1.78
C TYR A 107 -3.83 -6.50 -3.29
N ALA A 108 -2.58 -6.60 -3.76
CA ALA A 108 -2.24 -6.50 -5.18
C ALA A 108 -2.98 -7.54 -6.04
N VAL A 109 -3.08 -8.79 -5.56
CA VAL A 109 -3.85 -9.84 -6.24
C VAL A 109 -5.33 -9.50 -6.25
N SER A 110 -5.92 -9.21 -5.09
CA SER A 110 -7.37 -8.98 -4.97
C SER A 110 -7.82 -7.77 -5.79
N TYR A 111 -7.10 -6.67 -5.66
CA TYR A 111 -7.40 -5.44 -6.39
C TYR A 111 -7.03 -5.54 -7.87
N GLY A 112 -5.98 -6.32 -8.21
CA GLY A 112 -5.66 -6.67 -9.59
C GLY A 112 -6.80 -7.42 -10.28
N VAL A 113 -7.44 -8.38 -9.61
CA VAL A 113 -8.64 -9.06 -10.14
C VAL A 113 -9.74 -8.03 -10.43
N ALA A 114 -10.05 -7.16 -9.47
CA ALA A 114 -11.08 -6.13 -9.63
C ALA A 114 -10.79 -5.21 -10.84
N ILE A 115 -9.55 -4.72 -10.95
CA ILE A 115 -9.12 -3.89 -12.07
C ILE A 115 -9.22 -4.66 -13.38
N GLY A 116 -8.82 -5.94 -13.43
CA GLY A 116 -8.89 -6.76 -14.64
C GLY A 116 -10.32 -6.89 -15.15
N VAL A 117 -11.28 -7.15 -14.27
CA VAL A 117 -12.71 -7.21 -14.64
C VAL A 117 -13.23 -5.85 -15.10
N ILE A 118 -12.93 -4.77 -14.37
CA ILE A 118 -13.32 -3.41 -14.78
C ILE A 118 -12.74 -3.07 -16.16
N SER A 119 -11.48 -3.41 -16.39
CA SER A 119 -10.80 -3.10 -17.64
C SER A 119 -11.40 -3.88 -18.81
N HIS A 120 -11.76 -5.16 -18.61
CA HIS A 120 -12.48 -5.95 -19.61
C HIS A 120 -13.84 -5.31 -19.94
N MET A 121 -14.62 -4.92 -18.94
CA MET A 121 -15.92 -4.26 -19.14
C MET A 121 -15.80 -2.95 -19.93
N TYR A 122 -14.78 -2.15 -19.66
CA TYR A 122 -14.53 -0.91 -20.40
C TYR A 122 -14.06 -1.18 -21.82
N ASN A 123 -13.27 -2.23 -22.05
CA ASN A 123 -12.77 -2.58 -23.38
C ASN A 123 -13.87 -3.15 -24.29
N ASP A 124 -14.86 -3.84 -23.73
CA ASP A 124 -16.03 -4.32 -24.48
C ASP A 124 -16.87 -3.16 -25.04
N LEU A 125 -16.95 -2.06 -24.29
CA LEU A 125 -17.66 -0.85 -24.69
C LEU A 125 -16.80 0.08 -25.56
N TYR A 126 -15.50 0.15 -25.28
CA TYR A 126 -14.58 1.08 -25.90
C TYR A 126 -13.23 0.42 -26.19
N ASN A 127 -13.09 -0.06 -27.42
CA ASN A 127 -11.93 -0.83 -27.82
C ASN A 127 -10.62 -0.01 -27.72
N GLY A 128 -9.63 -0.52 -26.99
CA GLY A 128 -8.31 0.10 -26.89
C GLY A 128 -8.14 1.16 -25.79
N ILE A 129 -9.21 1.55 -25.08
CA ILE A 129 -9.12 2.51 -23.96
C ILE A 129 -8.16 2.01 -22.88
N VAL A 130 -8.16 0.71 -22.59
CA VAL A 130 -7.31 0.16 -21.52
C VAL A 130 -5.84 0.36 -21.83
N PHE A 131 -5.42 0.11 -23.07
CA PHE A 131 -4.03 0.33 -23.47
C PHE A 131 -3.63 1.80 -23.34
N GLN A 132 -4.49 2.72 -23.76
CA GLN A 132 -4.29 4.15 -23.59
C GLN A 132 -4.20 4.56 -22.11
N ALA A 133 -5.03 3.98 -21.24
CA ALA A 133 -5.01 4.25 -19.81
C ALA A 133 -3.73 3.73 -19.14
N VAL A 134 -3.25 2.53 -19.51
CA VAL A 134 -1.97 1.98 -19.04
C VAL A 134 -0.81 2.89 -19.46
N VAL A 135 -0.76 3.28 -20.75
CA VAL A 135 0.28 4.18 -21.27
C VAL A 135 0.20 5.55 -20.58
N GLY A 136 -1.00 6.11 -20.42
CA GLY A 136 -1.21 7.38 -19.74
C GLY A 136 -0.75 7.37 -18.28
N THR A 137 -1.03 6.28 -17.56
CA THR A 137 -0.59 6.11 -16.17
C THR A 137 0.93 5.97 -16.07
N ALA A 138 1.54 5.18 -16.97
CA ALA A 138 2.99 5.02 -17.04
C ALA A 138 3.71 6.34 -17.36
N LEU A 139 3.18 7.12 -18.31
CA LEU A 139 3.70 8.43 -18.67
C LEU A 139 3.53 9.44 -17.53
N ALA A 140 2.36 9.46 -16.87
CA ALA A 140 2.14 10.31 -15.70
C ALA A 140 3.12 9.97 -14.58
N PHE A 141 3.30 8.69 -14.26
CA PHE A 141 4.28 8.25 -13.27
C PHE A 141 5.70 8.67 -13.64
N ALA A 142 6.13 8.41 -14.89
CA ALA A 142 7.47 8.78 -15.35
C ALA A 142 7.69 10.30 -15.33
N ALA A 143 6.69 11.09 -15.74
CA ALA A 143 6.74 12.54 -15.69
C ALA A 143 6.85 13.06 -14.26
N MET A 144 6.04 12.55 -13.33
CA MET A 144 6.12 12.93 -11.92
C MET A 144 7.45 12.52 -11.29
N LEU A 145 7.96 11.34 -11.63
CA LEU A 145 9.28 10.88 -11.18
C LEU A 145 10.40 11.78 -11.73
N ALA A 146 10.33 12.19 -13.00
CA ALA A 146 11.29 13.12 -13.59
C ALA A 146 11.23 14.49 -12.89
N VAL A 147 10.04 15.05 -12.69
CA VAL A 147 9.85 16.33 -11.98
C VAL A 147 10.41 16.27 -10.56
N TYR A 148 10.19 15.16 -9.84
CA TYR A 148 10.69 14.96 -8.49
C TYR A 148 12.21 14.78 -8.44
N SER A 149 12.76 13.90 -9.28
CA SER A 149 14.20 13.61 -9.35
C SER A 149 15.03 14.83 -9.78
N LEU A 150 14.50 15.65 -10.70
CA LEU A 150 15.10 16.91 -11.11
C LEU A 150 14.97 18.02 -10.05
N ARG A 151 14.29 17.76 -8.92
CA ARG A 151 14.01 18.72 -7.84
C ARG A 151 13.34 20.01 -8.33
N ILE A 152 12.56 19.93 -9.40
CA ILE A 152 11.81 21.07 -9.96
C ILE A 152 10.77 21.52 -8.94
N ILE A 153 10.11 20.57 -8.28
CA ILE A 153 9.10 20.82 -7.24
C ILE A 153 9.64 20.31 -5.91
N ARG A 154 9.61 21.17 -4.88
CA ARG A 154 9.93 20.78 -3.51
C ARG A 154 8.66 20.51 -2.72
N VAL A 155 8.51 19.30 -2.23
CA VAL A 155 7.43 18.93 -1.31
C VAL A 155 7.68 19.63 0.03
N THR A 156 6.79 20.56 0.40
CA THR A 156 6.84 21.26 1.68
C THR A 156 5.75 20.74 2.61
N PRO A 157 5.87 20.92 3.93
CA PRO A 157 4.80 20.54 4.86
C PRO A 157 3.45 21.23 4.55
N LYS A 158 3.48 22.46 4.02
CA LYS A 158 2.27 23.17 3.59
C LYS A 158 1.66 22.53 2.34
N PHE A 159 2.49 22.18 1.36
CA PHE A 159 2.05 21.47 0.15
C PHE A 159 1.43 20.10 0.49
N THR A 160 2.07 19.33 1.36
CA THR A 160 1.55 18.03 1.82
C THR A 160 0.17 18.17 2.45
N LYS A 161 -0.01 19.13 3.38
CA LYS A 161 -1.32 19.39 4.01
C LYS A 161 -2.38 19.79 2.99
N PHE A 162 -2.02 20.63 2.02
CA PHE A 162 -2.92 21.05 0.95
C PHE A 162 -3.37 19.87 0.08
N VAL A 163 -2.44 19.05 -0.40
CA VAL A 163 -2.73 17.89 -1.26
C VAL A 163 -3.56 16.86 -0.52
N VAL A 164 -3.22 16.55 0.74
CA VAL A 164 -4.00 15.63 1.57
C VAL A 164 -5.42 16.17 1.82
N ALA A 165 -5.57 17.46 2.12
CA ALA A 165 -6.90 18.07 2.29
C ALA A 165 -7.71 18.06 0.97
N ALA A 166 -7.09 18.36 -0.16
CA ALA A 166 -7.71 18.29 -1.48
C ALA A 166 -8.14 16.86 -1.83
N GLY A 167 -7.28 15.87 -1.55
CA GLY A 167 -7.58 14.45 -1.72
C GLY A 167 -8.75 13.99 -0.85
N LEU A 168 -8.75 14.35 0.43
CA LEU A 168 -9.86 14.03 1.34
C LEU A 168 -11.16 14.69 0.92
N GLY A 169 -11.13 15.95 0.48
CA GLY A 169 -12.32 16.65 -0.02
C GLY A 169 -12.89 15.97 -1.27
N LEU A 170 -12.02 15.59 -2.20
CA LEU A 170 -12.40 14.90 -3.43
C LEU A 170 -12.95 13.49 -3.14
N MET A 171 -12.29 12.72 -2.27
CA MET A 171 -12.80 11.42 -1.81
C MET A 171 -14.14 11.54 -1.08
N GLY A 172 -14.28 12.55 -0.22
CA GLY A 172 -15.54 12.81 0.49
C GLY A 172 -16.68 13.13 -0.46
N LEU A 173 -16.41 13.92 -1.50
CA LEU A 173 -17.39 14.22 -2.53
C LEU A 173 -17.73 13.00 -3.40
N MET A 174 -16.75 12.14 -3.72
CA MET A 174 -17.06 10.85 -4.37
C MET A 174 -17.93 9.94 -3.50
N LEU A 175 -17.67 9.92 -2.18
CA LEU A 175 -18.46 9.15 -1.23
C LEU A 175 -19.89 9.68 -1.13
N VAL A 176 -20.07 10.99 -1.06
CA VAL A 176 -21.40 11.63 -1.11
C VAL A 176 -22.11 11.28 -2.42
N ASN A 177 -21.42 11.35 -3.56
CA ASN A 177 -22.00 10.95 -4.84
C ASN A 177 -22.43 9.48 -4.82
N TRP A 178 -21.59 8.58 -4.30
CA TRP A 178 -21.91 7.16 -4.19
C TRP A 178 -23.14 6.93 -3.28
N ILE A 179 -23.23 7.59 -2.14
CA ILE A 179 -24.42 7.52 -1.27
C ILE A 179 -25.65 8.08 -1.99
N ALA A 180 -25.50 9.17 -2.75
CA ALA A 180 -26.59 9.78 -3.50
C ALA A 180 -27.15 8.83 -4.58
N THR A 181 -26.34 7.92 -5.13
CA THR A 181 -26.82 6.94 -6.15
C THR A 181 -27.91 5.99 -5.62
N PHE A 182 -28.04 5.83 -4.30
CA PHE A 182 -29.14 5.06 -3.71
C PHE A 182 -30.49 5.79 -3.75
N PHE A 183 -30.48 7.12 -3.93
CA PHE A 183 -31.67 7.96 -3.90
C PHE A 183 -31.98 8.59 -5.27
N ILE A 184 -30.94 8.80 -6.10
CA ILE A 184 -31.01 9.47 -7.40
C ILE A 184 -30.18 8.63 -8.38
N GLU A 185 -30.74 8.28 -9.54
CA GLU A 185 -30.11 7.35 -10.50
C GLU A 185 -28.68 7.76 -10.91
N ASP A 186 -28.43 9.06 -11.07
CA ASP A 186 -27.12 9.64 -11.43
C ASP A 186 -26.33 10.24 -10.24
N GLY A 187 -26.83 10.06 -9.00
CA GLY A 187 -26.27 10.71 -7.82
C GLY A 187 -26.34 12.24 -7.89
N ILE A 188 -25.24 12.93 -7.53
CA ILE A 188 -25.14 14.40 -7.62
C ILE A 188 -24.66 14.88 -9.00
N GLY A 189 -24.62 14.00 -10.00
CA GLY A 189 -24.30 14.34 -11.39
C GLY A 189 -22.83 14.69 -11.67
N ILE A 190 -21.93 14.48 -10.70
CA ILE A 190 -20.50 14.80 -10.86
C ILE A 190 -19.79 13.79 -11.78
N ARG A 191 -20.40 12.62 -11.99
CA ARG A 191 -19.84 11.48 -12.73
C ARG A 191 -20.71 10.98 -13.87
N SER A 192 -21.84 11.64 -14.15
CA SER A 192 -22.86 11.23 -15.14
C SER A 192 -22.56 11.67 -16.58
N GLY A 193 -21.34 12.16 -16.86
CA GLY A 193 -20.94 12.66 -18.18
C GLY A 193 -21.11 14.17 -18.34
N GLY A 194 -20.58 14.70 -19.45
CA GLY A 194 -20.61 16.14 -19.76
C GLY A 194 -19.47 16.97 -19.14
N PRO A 195 -19.50 18.31 -19.30
CA PRO A 195 -18.39 19.21 -18.94
C PRO A 195 -17.91 19.10 -17.50
N LEU A 196 -18.83 18.88 -16.55
CA LEU A 196 -18.52 18.75 -15.14
C LEU A 196 -17.72 17.47 -14.84
N ALA A 197 -18.06 16.36 -15.49
CA ALA A 197 -17.38 15.09 -15.31
C ALA A 197 -15.92 15.14 -15.83
N TYR A 198 -15.68 15.83 -16.96
CA TYR A 198 -14.33 16.06 -17.47
C TYR A 198 -13.46 16.83 -16.47
N VAL A 199 -13.96 17.96 -15.98
CA VAL A 199 -13.24 18.81 -15.02
C VAL A 199 -12.95 18.03 -13.75
N PHE A 200 -13.92 17.26 -13.25
CA PHE A 200 -13.75 16.46 -12.04
C PHE A 200 -12.69 15.36 -12.21
N SER A 201 -12.73 14.59 -13.31
CA SER A 201 -11.73 13.56 -13.56
C SER A 201 -10.33 14.13 -13.79
N ILE A 202 -10.20 15.26 -14.49
CA ILE A 202 -8.91 15.95 -14.64
C ILE A 202 -8.38 16.39 -13.26
N ALA A 203 -9.22 16.98 -12.42
CA ALA A 203 -8.84 17.35 -11.07
C ALA A 203 -8.41 16.14 -10.22
N ALA A 204 -9.12 15.01 -10.34
CA ALA A 204 -8.79 13.76 -9.64
C ALA A 204 -7.45 13.17 -10.10
N ILE A 205 -7.15 13.21 -11.40
CA ILE A 205 -5.86 12.79 -11.97
C ILE A 205 -4.74 13.69 -11.45
N LEU A 206 -4.92 15.02 -11.50
CA LEU A 206 -3.91 15.97 -11.01
C LEU A 206 -3.62 15.78 -9.51
N ILE A 207 -4.66 15.55 -8.70
CA ILE A 207 -4.50 15.23 -7.29
C ILE A 207 -3.75 13.91 -7.11
N GLY A 208 -4.05 12.88 -7.90
CA GLY A 208 -3.29 11.63 -7.93
C GLY A 208 -1.81 11.85 -8.26
N CYS A 209 -1.51 12.69 -9.25
CA CYS A 209 -0.13 13.07 -9.58
C CYS A 209 0.57 13.79 -8.42
N PHE A 210 -0.14 14.63 -7.66
CA PHE A 210 0.42 15.24 -6.45
C PHE A 210 0.64 14.23 -5.34
N PHE A 211 -0.23 13.23 -5.17
CA PHE A 211 0.02 12.12 -4.27
C PHE A 211 1.28 11.35 -4.64
N LEU A 212 1.57 11.13 -5.94
CA LEU A 212 2.83 10.52 -6.36
C LEU A 212 4.05 11.34 -5.88
N LEU A 213 3.99 12.67 -5.94
CA LEU A 213 5.07 13.51 -5.39
C LEU A 213 5.23 13.31 -3.88
N LEU A 214 4.12 13.19 -3.13
CA LEU A 214 4.16 12.92 -1.70
C LEU A 214 4.72 11.52 -1.42
N ASP A 215 4.39 10.53 -2.24
CA ASP A 215 4.90 9.17 -2.11
C ASP A 215 6.42 9.13 -2.34
N PHE A 216 6.93 9.84 -3.36
CA PHE A 216 8.37 9.94 -3.61
C PHE A 216 9.11 10.66 -2.47
N ASP A 217 8.53 11.73 -1.93
CA ASP A 217 9.07 12.44 -0.77
C ASP A 217 9.06 11.57 0.49
N ALA A 218 8.00 10.81 0.74
CA ALA A 218 7.92 9.86 1.85
C ALA A 218 8.99 8.76 1.74
N VAL A 219 9.24 8.25 0.53
CA VAL A 219 10.32 7.29 0.24
C VAL A 219 11.67 7.89 0.56
N GLU A 220 11.98 9.09 0.04
CA GLU A 220 13.28 9.74 0.26
C GLU A 220 13.49 10.08 1.74
N GLN A 221 12.47 10.57 2.42
CA GLN A 221 12.52 10.84 3.87
C GLN A 221 12.72 9.56 4.67
N GLY A 222 12.06 8.47 4.32
CA GLY A 222 12.22 7.18 4.99
C GLY A 222 13.64 6.63 4.87
N VAL A 223 14.26 6.77 3.69
CA VAL A 223 15.67 6.38 3.48
C VAL A 223 16.61 7.28 4.28
N ARG A 224 16.40 8.61 4.23
CA ARG A 224 17.20 9.59 4.98
C ARG A 224 17.11 9.41 6.50
N ALA A 225 15.95 9.00 7.00
CA ALA A 225 15.73 8.72 8.41
C ALA A 225 16.29 7.35 8.85
N GLY A 226 16.84 6.55 7.93
CA GLY A 226 17.36 5.22 8.24
C GLY A 226 16.26 4.24 8.65
N ALA A 227 15.05 4.35 8.08
CA ALA A 227 13.95 3.45 8.39
C ALA A 227 14.36 1.98 8.16
N PRO A 228 13.85 1.02 8.95
CA PRO A 228 14.13 -0.40 8.74
C PRO A 228 13.71 -0.86 7.34
N GLU A 229 14.47 -1.77 6.73
CA GLU A 229 14.22 -2.27 5.37
C GLU A 229 12.76 -2.67 5.12
N LYS A 230 12.10 -3.34 6.07
CA LYS A 230 10.69 -3.78 5.95
C LYS A 230 9.72 -2.65 5.56
N TYR A 231 10.04 -1.39 5.87
CA TYR A 231 9.21 -0.24 5.49
C TYR A 231 9.13 -0.01 3.98
N SER A 232 10.07 -0.50 3.16
CA SER A 232 9.94 -0.34 1.71
C SER A 232 8.77 -1.13 1.12
N TRP A 233 8.24 -2.15 1.82
CA TRP A 233 6.97 -2.77 1.42
C TRP A 233 5.80 -1.81 1.55
N LEU A 234 5.74 -1.08 2.67
CA LEU A 234 4.69 -0.10 2.91
C LEU A 234 4.76 1.08 1.94
N MET A 235 5.98 1.53 1.62
CA MET A 235 6.18 2.60 0.62
C MET A 235 5.80 2.14 -0.79
N ALA A 236 6.19 0.92 -1.18
CA ALA A 236 5.77 0.32 -2.44
C ALA A 236 4.24 0.16 -2.54
N PHE A 237 3.58 -0.19 -1.43
CA PHE A 237 2.12 -0.25 -1.36
C PHE A 237 1.48 1.11 -1.61
N GLY A 238 1.94 2.18 -0.94
CA GLY A 238 1.42 3.54 -1.13
C GLY A 238 1.51 3.98 -2.59
N LEU A 239 2.69 3.84 -3.19
CA LEU A 239 2.90 4.08 -4.62
C LEU A 239 1.93 3.27 -5.49
N THR A 240 1.75 1.98 -5.22
CA THR A 240 0.86 1.11 -5.99
C THR A 240 -0.59 1.59 -5.91
N VAL A 241 -1.07 1.97 -4.72
CA VAL A 241 -2.43 2.51 -4.52
C VAL A 241 -2.63 3.80 -5.32
N THR A 242 -1.66 4.70 -5.29
CA THR A 242 -1.71 5.96 -6.06
C THR A 242 -1.70 5.70 -7.57
N LEU A 243 -0.88 4.78 -8.07
CA LEU A 243 -0.88 4.39 -9.49
C LEU A 243 -2.22 3.80 -9.91
N VAL A 244 -2.79 2.92 -9.10
CA VAL A 244 -4.12 2.33 -9.33
C VAL A 244 -5.20 3.39 -9.41
N TRP A 245 -5.16 4.36 -8.49
CA TRP A 245 -6.07 5.49 -8.50
C TRP A 245 -5.99 6.27 -9.81
N ILE A 246 -4.78 6.65 -10.22
CA ILE A 246 -4.56 7.40 -11.47
C ILE A 246 -5.06 6.59 -12.66
N TYR A 247 -4.77 5.28 -12.70
CA TYR A 247 -5.25 4.39 -13.76
C TYR A 247 -6.77 4.42 -13.91
N LEU A 248 -7.50 4.25 -12.81
CA LEU A 248 -8.96 4.23 -12.84
C LEU A 248 -9.56 5.58 -13.24
N GLU A 249 -8.94 6.69 -12.85
CA GLU A 249 -9.39 8.02 -13.25
C GLU A 249 -9.07 8.34 -14.71
N ILE A 250 -7.91 7.91 -15.24
CA ILE A 250 -7.61 8.03 -16.68
C ILE A 250 -8.56 7.16 -17.50
N LEU A 251 -8.78 5.90 -17.10
CA LEU A 251 -9.72 4.99 -17.75
C LEU A 251 -11.12 5.62 -17.83
N ARG A 252 -11.56 6.24 -16.73
CA ARG A 252 -12.83 6.96 -16.65
C ARG A 252 -12.85 8.20 -17.54
N LEU A 253 -11.82 9.03 -17.50
CA LEU A 253 -11.73 10.22 -18.36
C LEU A 253 -11.84 9.84 -19.84
N LEU A 254 -11.10 8.81 -20.28
CA LEU A 254 -11.12 8.32 -21.65
C LEU A 254 -12.50 7.76 -22.05
N SER A 255 -13.20 7.12 -21.12
CA SER A 255 -14.56 6.63 -21.39
C SER A 255 -15.55 7.74 -21.66
N TYR A 256 -15.39 8.92 -21.03
CA TYR A 256 -16.26 10.06 -21.31
C TYR A 256 -16.04 10.61 -22.72
N PHE A 257 -14.79 10.68 -23.18
CA PHE A 257 -14.47 11.10 -24.54
C PHE A 257 -14.97 10.11 -25.60
N SER A 258 -14.84 8.81 -25.33
CA SER A 258 -15.25 7.78 -26.30
C SER A 258 -16.75 7.51 -26.30
N SER A 259 -17.47 7.92 -25.24
CA SER A 259 -18.93 7.86 -25.16
C SER A 259 -19.62 9.06 -25.84
N SER A 260 -18.88 10.16 -26.08
CA SER A 260 -19.41 11.39 -26.68
C SER A 260 -19.35 11.42 -28.21
N ASP A 261 -18.79 10.39 -28.83
CA ASP A 261 -18.83 10.12 -30.27
C ASP A 261 -19.88 9.04 -30.59
#